data_AF-A0A9D3MGV2-F1
#
_entry.id   AF-A0A9D3MGV2-F1
#
_cell.length_a   1.000
_cell.length_b   1.000
_cell.length_c   1.000
_cell.angle_alpha   90.00
_cell.angle_beta   90.00
_cell.angle_gamma   90.00
#
_symmetry.space_group_name_H-M   'P 1'
#
loop_
_entity.id
_entity.type
_entity.pdbx_description
1 polymer ?
#
loop_
_entity_poly.entity_id
_entity_poly.type
_entity_poly.pdbx_seq_one_letter_code
_entity_poly.pdbx_strand_id
1 'polypeptide(L)'
;MEYLHVLSRPMVINHDHDIIWTEAYMDSVLFNTQAQSMLLMTTVAMPVFSKKNETRSHGILLGVVGSDVPLRELMKLAPRYKLGVHGYAFLNTNNGYILSHPDLRPLYKEGKKLRPKPNYNSVDLSEVEWEDTEETLRTAMVKGETGTFSMDVRASVEKGGHGEYIFTGNVSIEEGLHDLMQPDLTLADEWTYCETDIDPQHRKFSQLMAVVRYLRGEEPELECDEELLQTVLFDAVVTAPMEAYWTALSLDEAGIEEGVEAAFLGTRAGLMRLTRYVGTEKRVVKKFLTSSDKENLFTMDHFPLWYRRAAEHPPGSFLYYIPNPESRDGKGVVATTAVTVTIDDKMAIAAAEGKLWPLTLGDYEESPVSKQ
;
A
#
# COMPACT_ATOMS: atom_id res chain seq x y z
N MET A 1 27.78 31.03 7.17
CA MET A 1 27.57 30.41 5.85
C MET A 1 28.56 30.88 4.77
N GLU A 2 29.69 31.54 5.10
CA GLU A 2 30.61 32.06 4.05
C GLU A 2 31.69 31.07 3.58
N TYR A 3 31.93 29.97 4.32
CA TYR A 3 32.97 29.00 3.97
C TYR A 3 32.63 28.15 2.73
N LEU A 4 31.34 28.02 2.39
CA LEU A 4 30.88 27.23 1.24
C LEU A 4 31.40 27.82 -0.09
N HIS A 5 31.53 29.14 -0.17
CA HIS A 5 32.11 29.83 -1.34
C HIS A 5 33.61 29.56 -1.53
N VAL A 6 34.29 29.10 -0.48
CA VAL A 6 35.71 28.70 -0.56
C VAL A 6 35.81 27.21 -0.91
N LEU A 7 35.02 26.36 -0.25
CA LEU A 7 35.02 24.91 -0.48
C LEU A 7 34.51 24.52 -1.87
N SER A 8 33.63 25.31 -2.47
CA SER A 8 33.10 25.05 -3.82
C SER A 8 34.07 25.40 -4.94
N ARG A 9 35.15 26.15 -4.69
CA ARG A 9 36.06 26.61 -5.75
C ARG A 9 36.70 25.49 -6.58
N PRO A 10 37.23 24.40 -5.98
CA PRO A 10 37.79 23.30 -6.77
C PRO A 10 36.76 22.66 -7.69
N MET A 11 35.54 22.47 -7.19
CA MET A 11 34.40 21.92 -7.96
C MET A 11 34.06 22.83 -9.16
N VAL A 12 34.01 24.14 -8.95
CA VAL A 12 33.74 25.13 -10.02
C VAL A 12 34.86 25.15 -11.06
N ILE A 13 36.12 25.06 -10.64
CA ILE A 13 37.28 25.10 -11.54
C ILE A 13 37.36 23.84 -12.39
N ASN A 14 37.13 22.66 -11.80
CA ASN A 14 37.17 21.39 -12.52
C ASN A 14 35.99 21.19 -13.47
N HIS A 15 34.90 21.97 -13.32
CA HIS A 15 33.64 21.79 -14.05
C HIS A 15 33.07 20.37 -13.94
N ASP A 16 33.47 19.67 -12.88
CA ASP A 16 33.09 18.31 -12.62
C ASP A 16 32.12 18.32 -11.44
N HIS A 17 30.87 18.02 -11.74
CA HIS A 17 29.78 17.99 -10.80
C HIS A 17 28.76 16.96 -11.28
N ASP A 18 28.35 16.09 -10.37
CA ASP A 18 27.23 15.20 -10.60
C ASP A 18 25.95 15.82 -10.07
N ILE A 19 24.83 15.28 -10.55
CA ILE A 19 23.52 15.55 -9.99
C ILE A 19 23.43 14.80 -8.66
N ILE A 20 23.03 15.50 -7.59
CA ILE A 20 22.97 14.94 -6.24
C ILE A 20 21.52 14.84 -5.79
N TRP A 21 21.15 13.72 -5.16
CA TRP A 21 19.87 13.54 -4.49
C TRP A 21 20.04 13.79 -2.99
N THR A 22 19.11 14.54 -2.40
CA THR A 22 19.09 14.73 -0.95
C THR A 22 18.41 13.57 -0.24
N GLU A 23 18.72 13.39 1.05
CA GLU A 23 17.97 12.47 1.92
C GLU A 23 16.49 12.87 2.00
N ALA A 24 15.65 11.93 2.44
CA ALA A 24 14.24 12.19 2.63
C ALA A 24 14.03 13.28 3.69
N TYR A 25 13.35 14.35 3.31
CA TYR A 25 12.98 15.42 4.22
C TYR A 25 11.49 15.76 4.09
N MET A 26 10.97 16.39 5.12
CA MET A 26 9.59 16.84 5.18
C MET A 26 9.46 18.28 4.74
N ASP A 27 8.57 18.54 3.78
CA ASP A 27 8.22 19.91 3.42
C ASP A 27 7.36 20.54 4.52
N SER A 28 7.90 21.58 5.15
CA SER A 28 7.25 22.37 6.19
C SER A 28 5.94 23.05 5.73
N VAL A 29 5.79 23.35 4.44
CA VAL A 29 4.59 23.98 3.89
C VAL A 29 3.48 22.94 3.74
N LEU A 30 3.80 21.78 3.17
CA LEU A 30 2.88 20.66 3.03
C LEU A 30 2.54 19.98 4.36
N PHE A 31 3.38 20.08 5.39
CA PHE A 31 3.07 19.57 6.72
C PHE A 31 1.85 20.26 7.36
N ASN A 32 1.57 21.52 6.99
CA ASN A 32 0.44 22.28 7.52
C ASN A 32 -0.87 22.00 6.77
N THR A 33 -0.81 21.44 5.56
CA THR A 33 -1.98 20.98 4.81
C THR A 33 -2.17 19.49 5.12
N GLN A 34 -3.40 19.03 5.33
CA GLN A 34 -3.69 17.65 5.74
C GLN A 34 -3.37 16.56 4.69
N ALA A 35 -2.53 16.86 3.70
CA ALA A 35 -2.04 15.92 2.71
C ALA A 35 -0.92 15.05 3.30
N GLN A 36 -1.29 14.16 4.22
CA GLN A 36 -0.38 13.20 4.86
C GLN A 36 0.34 12.28 3.87
N SER A 37 -0.12 12.16 2.62
CA SER A 37 0.53 11.32 1.61
C SER A 37 1.67 12.01 0.84
N MET A 38 1.88 13.32 1.01
CA MET A 38 2.97 14.08 0.36
C MET A 38 4.04 14.51 1.38
N LEU A 39 4.17 13.78 2.50
CA LEU A 39 4.99 14.22 3.63
C LEU A 39 6.49 14.14 3.38
N LEU A 40 6.97 13.21 2.55
CA LEU A 40 8.39 12.99 2.31
C LEU A 40 8.76 13.33 0.87
N MET A 41 9.79 14.17 0.74
CA MET A 41 10.34 14.66 -0.51
C MET A 41 11.84 14.34 -0.55
N THR A 42 12.38 14.23 -1.76
CA THR A 42 13.82 14.28 -2.03
C THR A 42 14.05 15.35 -3.09
N THR A 43 15.16 16.07 -3.02
CA THR A 43 15.51 17.12 -3.98
C THR A 43 16.61 16.62 -4.89
N VAL A 44 16.41 16.78 -6.18
CA VAL A 44 17.47 16.67 -7.19
C VAL A 44 18.16 18.02 -7.29
N ALA A 45 19.41 18.10 -6.85
CA ALA A 45 20.18 19.35 -6.78
C ALA A 45 21.36 19.35 -7.76
N MET A 46 21.55 20.49 -8.43
CA MET A 46 22.66 20.75 -9.35
C MET A 46 23.29 22.12 -9.07
N PRO A 47 24.62 22.22 -8.87
CA PRO A 47 25.26 23.50 -8.69
C PRO A 47 25.35 24.28 -10.01
N VAL A 48 25.19 25.60 -9.95
CA VAL A 48 25.24 26.49 -11.11
C VAL A 48 26.45 27.41 -11.02
N PHE A 49 27.24 27.42 -12.09
CA PHE A 49 28.49 28.16 -12.16
C PHE A 49 28.44 29.31 -13.17
N SER A 50 29.27 30.33 -12.92
CA SER A 50 29.47 31.42 -13.86
C SER A 50 30.37 30.97 -15.02
N LYS A 51 29.89 31.14 -16.26
CA LYS A 51 30.66 30.83 -17.48
C LYS A 51 31.59 31.96 -17.94
N LYS A 52 31.68 33.07 -17.22
CA LYS A 52 32.54 34.22 -17.61
C LYS A 52 34.01 33.86 -17.40
N ASN A 53 34.87 34.16 -18.39
CA ASN A 53 36.30 33.82 -18.31
C ASN A 53 37.03 34.49 -17.13
N GLU A 54 36.64 35.70 -16.74
CA GLU A 54 37.24 36.46 -15.63
C GLU A 54 36.97 35.83 -14.25
N THR A 55 35.82 35.20 -14.09
CA THR A 55 35.38 34.57 -12.83
C THR A 55 35.71 33.08 -12.77
N ARG A 56 36.24 32.52 -13.87
CA ARG A 56 36.53 31.10 -14.02
C ARG A 56 37.67 30.64 -13.11
N SER A 57 38.71 31.45 -12.95
CA SER A 57 39.82 31.20 -12.02
C SER A 57 39.44 31.43 -10.55
N HIS A 58 38.43 32.27 -10.31
CA HIS A 58 37.95 32.60 -8.97
C HIS A 58 36.99 31.53 -8.40
N GLY A 59 36.51 30.60 -9.23
CA GLY A 59 35.68 29.49 -8.80
C GLY A 59 34.34 29.93 -8.20
N ILE A 60 33.65 30.87 -8.86
CA ILE A 60 32.40 31.46 -8.33
C ILE A 60 31.20 30.52 -8.56
N LEU A 61 30.67 29.98 -7.47
CA LEU A 61 29.34 29.36 -7.41
C LEU A 61 28.26 30.44 -7.44
N LEU A 62 27.38 30.41 -8.46
CA LEU A 62 26.25 31.34 -8.55
C LEU A 62 25.11 30.93 -7.62
N GLY A 63 24.91 29.62 -7.45
CA GLY A 63 23.87 29.05 -6.61
C GLY A 63 23.69 27.57 -6.87
N VAL A 64 22.61 27.00 -6.33
CA VAL A 64 22.20 25.62 -6.56
C VAL A 64 20.76 25.67 -7.07
N VAL A 65 20.50 24.94 -8.15
CA VAL A 65 19.14 24.70 -8.62
C VAL A 65 18.71 23.34 -8.08
N GLY A 66 17.50 23.29 -7.52
CA GLY A 66 16.91 22.07 -6.98
C GLY A 66 15.50 21.88 -7.51
N SER A 67 15.12 20.63 -7.75
CA SER A 67 13.73 20.26 -8.00
C SER A 67 13.31 19.20 -6.99
N ASP A 68 12.21 19.46 -6.28
CA ASP A 68 11.67 18.55 -5.27
C ASP A 68 10.82 17.47 -5.94
N VAL A 69 11.05 16.24 -5.53
CA VAL A 69 10.38 15.04 -6.03
C VAL A 69 9.71 14.34 -4.85
N PRO A 70 8.37 14.19 -4.87
CA PRO A 70 7.67 13.41 -3.85
C PRO A 70 8.06 11.94 -3.93
N LEU A 71 8.41 11.36 -2.78
CA LEU A 71 8.74 9.93 -2.72
C LEU A 71 7.55 9.06 -3.13
N ARG A 72 6.32 9.56 -2.94
CA ARG A 72 5.10 8.90 -3.44
C ARG A 72 5.14 8.66 -4.95
N GLU A 73 5.65 9.62 -5.72
CA GLU A 73 5.76 9.49 -7.18
C GLU A 73 6.80 8.44 -7.57
N LEU A 74 7.91 8.35 -6.84
CA LEU A 74 8.92 7.31 -7.06
C LEU A 74 8.35 5.91 -6.77
N MET A 75 7.55 5.78 -5.70
CA MET A 75 6.91 4.50 -5.35
C MET A 75 5.87 4.04 -6.38
N LYS A 76 5.29 4.94 -7.19
CA LYS A 76 4.38 4.56 -8.29
C LYS A 76 5.07 3.68 -9.34
N LEU A 77 6.39 3.79 -9.49
CA LEU A 77 7.17 2.96 -10.44
C LEU A 77 7.21 1.47 -10.06
N ALA A 78 6.91 1.14 -8.80
CA ALA A 78 6.91 -0.22 -8.28
C ALA A 78 5.51 -0.58 -7.74
N PRO A 79 4.51 -0.76 -8.61
CA PRO A 79 3.13 -0.96 -8.20
C PRO A 79 2.92 -2.32 -7.51
N ARG A 80 2.11 -2.31 -6.44
CA ARG A 80 1.89 -3.47 -5.57
C ARG A 80 1.24 -4.66 -6.27
N TYR A 81 0.34 -4.41 -7.20
CA TYR A 81 -0.35 -5.49 -7.93
C TYR A 81 0.61 -6.35 -8.78
N LYS A 82 1.82 -5.84 -9.10
CA LYS A 82 2.88 -6.57 -9.80
C LYS A 82 3.86 -7.30 -8.86
N LEU A 83 4.10 -6.75 -7.67
CA LEU A 83 5.03 -7.32 -6.69
C LEU A 83 4.44 -8.49 -5.90
N GLY A 84 3.10 -8.54 -5.79
CA GLY A 84 2.39 -9.54 -4.99
C GLY A 84 2.14 -9.06 -3.55
N VAL A 85 1.48 -9.92 -2.78
CA VAL A 85 0.87 -9.58 -1.48
C VAL A 85 1.90 -9.14 -0.43
N HIS A 86 2.99 -9.89 -0.33
CA HIS A 86 4.12 -9.62 0.58
C HIS A 86 5.26 -8.88 -0.13
N GLY A 87 5.16 -8.69 -1.45
CA GLY A 87 6.15 -7.97 -2.22
C GLY A 87 6.06 -6.47 -1.95
N TYR A 88 7.22 -5.86 -1.71
CA TYR A 88 7.34 -4.41 -1.59
C TYR A 88 8.64 -3.93 -2.19
N ALA A 89 8.63 -2.69 -2.66
CA ALA A 89 9.83 -1.97 -3.01
C ALA A 89 10.17 -0.99 -1.87
N PHE A 90 11.46 -0.75 -1.70
CA PHE A 90 11.97 0.26 -0.80
C PHE A 90 13.13 0.98 -1.48
N LEU A 91 13.44 2.19 -1.00
CA LEU A 91 14.50 3.03 -1.53
C LEU A 91 15.56 3.26 -0.46
N ASN A 92 16.82 3.07 -0.82
CA ASN A 92 17.97 3.24 0.07
C ASN A 92 18.97 4.25 -0.54
N THR A 93 19.66 4.98 0.32
CA THR A 93 20.77 5.86 -0.04
C THR A 93 22.09 5.10 -0.08
N ASN A 94 23.11 5.72 -0.69
CA ASN A 94 24.50 5.25 -0.62
C ASN A 94 25.12 5.31 0.79
N ASN A 95 24.41 5.86 1.78
CA ASN A 95 24.82 5.86 3.19
C ASN A 95 24.16 4.73 3.99
N GLY A 96 23.20 4.00 3.40
CA GLY A 96 22.42 2.96 4.07
C GLY A 96 21.13 3.45 4.73
N TYR A 97 20.82 4.75 4.63
CA TYR A 97 19.56 5.29 5.12
C TYR A 97 18.40 5.05 4.16
N ILE A 98 17.26 4.68 4.73
CA ILE A 98 16.00 4.49 4.02
C ILE A 98 15.46 5.85 3.56
N LEU A 99 15.19 5.97 2.26
CA LEU A 99 14.38 7.06 1.72
C LEU A 99 12.88 6.75 1.86
N SER A 100 12.46 5.55 1.45
CA SER A 100 11.06 5.12 1.45
C SER A 100 10.97 3.65 1.83
N HIS A 101 10.12 3.32 2.80
CA HIS A 101 9.83 1.95 3.23
C HIS A 101 8.42 1.85 3.81
N PRO A 102 7.68 0.74 3.60
CA PRO A 102 6.31 0.58 4.12
C PRO A 102 6.17 0.69 5.63
N ASP A 103 7.21 0.30 6.36
CA ASP A 103 7.29 0.40 7.82
C ASP A 103 8.05 1.63 8.34
N LEU A 104 8.47 2.54 7.44
CA LEU A 104 8.99 3.83 7.86
C LEU A 104 7.85 4.65 8.49
N ARG A 105 8.05 5.05 9.75
CA ARG A 105 7.09 5.88 10.50
C ARG A 105 7.78 7.19 10.89
N PRO A 106 7.78 8.21 10.00
CA PRO A 106 8.49 9.47 10.24
C PRO A 106 7.82 10.37 11.28
N LEU A 107 6.55 10.09 11.61
CA LEU A 107 5.75 10.86 12.55
C LEU A 107 5.53 10.09 13.86
N TYR A 108 5.43 10.83 14.96
CA TYR A 108 4.89 10.34 16.23
C TYR A 108 3.73 11.21 16.70
N LYS A 109 2.83 10.64 17.51
CA LYS A 109 1.68 11.35 18.09
C LYS A 109 2.09 11.96 19.43
N GLU A 110 2.11 13.28 19.52
CA GLU A 110 2.26 14.02 20.78
C GLU A 110 0.91 14.65 21.16
N GLY A 111 0.13 13.93 21.98
CA GLY A 111 -1.25 14.31 22.30
C GLY A 111 -2.14 14.27 21.05
N LYS A 112 -2.72 15.42 20.66
CA LYS A 112 -3.56 15.54 19.46
C LYS A 112 -2.80 15.99 18.20
N LYS A 113 -1.50 16.30 18.31
CA LYS A 113 -0.70 16.79 17.18
C LYS A 113 0.28 15.70 16.73
N LEU A 114 0.38 15.51 15.42
CA LEU A 114 1.46 14.73 14.83
C LEU A 114 2.72 15.60 14.79
N ARG A 115 3.87 15.03 15.11
CA ARG A 115 5.17 15.69 15.00
C ARG A 115 6.19 14.78 14.32
N PRO A 116 7.14 15.35 13.54
CA PRO A 116 8.26 14.59 13.01
C PRO A 116 9.10 14.00 14.14
N LYS A 117 9.45 12.72 14.04
CA LYS A 117 10.38 12.08 14.98
C LYS A 117 11.76 12.75 14.86
N PRO A 118 12.52 12.89 15.96
CA PRO A 118 13.93 13.20 15.85
C PRO A 118 14.63 12.20 14.93
N ASN A 119 15.48 12.66 14.02
CA ASN A 119 16.29 11.82 13.12
C ASN A 119 15.49 10.88 12.19
N TYR A 120 14.26 11.26 11.80
CA TYR A 120 13.46 10.45 10.86
C TYR A 120 14.13 10.24 9.49
N ASN A 121 15.11 11.07 9.13
CA ASN A 121 15.84 11.03 7.86
C ASN A 121 17.08 10.12 7.88
N SER A 122 17.50 9.65 9.06
CA SER A 122 18.70 8.81 9.22
C SER A 122 18.36 7.43 9.78
N VAL A 123 17.23 6.87 9.34
CA VAL A 123 16.77 5.54 9.73
C VAL A 123 17.46 4.50 8.83
N ASP A 124 18.17 3.55 9.42
CA ASP A 124 18.81 2.45 8.71
C ASP A 124 17.84 1.30 8.44
N LEU A 125 18.17 0.44 7.48
CA LEU A 125 17.41 -0.76 7.15
C LEU A 125 17.24 -1.70 8.35
N SER A 126 18.27 -1.81 9.18
CA SER A 126 18.25 -2.65 10.39
C SER A 126 17.30 -2.20 11.48
N GLU A 127 16.86 -0.93 11.46
CA GLU A 127 15.87 -0.43 12.42
C GLU A 127 14.44 -0.76 12.01
N VAL A 128 14.22 -1.05 10.73
CA VAL A 128 12.89 -1.22 10.13
C VAL A 128 12.64 -2.68 9.81
N GLU A 129 13.66 -3.40 9.39
CA GLU A 129 13.60 -4.81 9.03
C GLU A 129 14.49 -5.66 9.93
N TRP A 130 14.13 -6.93 10.04
CA TRP A 130 14.96 -7.89 10.76
C TRP A 130 16.27 -8.09 9.99
N GLU A 131 17.39 -7.86 10.67
CA GLU A 131 18.70 -7.95 10.05
C GLU A 131 19.03 -9.34 9.50
N ASP A 132 19.66 -9.33 8.34
CA ASP A 132 20.51 -10.42 7.88
C ASP A 132 21.67 -10.60 8.87
N THR A 133 21.90 -11.83 9.31
CA THR A 133 22.95 -12.18 10.29
C THR A 133 24.35 -11.67 9.95
N GLU A 134 24.62 -11.33 8.68
CA GLU A 134 25.94 -10.88 8.20
C GLU A 134 25.92 -9.51 7.47
N GLU A 135 24.81 -8.75 7.49
CA GLU A 135 24.67 -7.45 6.78
C GLU A 135 25.07 -7.47 5.29
N THR A 136 25.02 -8.64 4.65
CA THR A 136 25.57 -8.83 3.29
C THR A 136 24.82 -7.98 2.27
N LEU A 137 23.49 -8.02 2.34
CA LEU A 137 22.59 -7.28 1.45
C LEU A 137 22.79 -5.77 1.61
N ARG A 138 22.84 -5.27 2.85
CA ARG A 138 23.04 -3.86 3.15
C ARG A 138 24.36 -3.35 2.57
N THR A 139 25.44 -4.11 2.76
CA THR A 139 26.77 -3.75 2.27
C THR A 139 26.83 -3.70 0.74
N ALA A 140 26.19 -4.67 0.06
CA ALA A 140 26.11 -4.70 -1.40
C ALA A 140 25.32 -3.49 -1.94
N MET A 141 24.18 -3.16 -1.34
CA MET A 141 23.35 -2.02 -1.72
C MET A 141 24.07 -0.68 -1.56
N VAL A 142 24.78 -0.48 -0.44
CA VAL A 142 25.56 0.73 -0.16
C VAL A 142 26.70 0.91 -1.18
N LYS A 143 27.29 -0.19 -1.65
CA LYS A 143 28.32 -0.18 -2.71
C LYS A 143 27.75 0.00 -4.13
N GLY A 144 26.44 -0.02 -4.29
CA GLY A 144 25.77 0.05 -5.60
C GLY A 144 25.88 -1.22 -6.42
N GLU A 145 26.11 -2.37 -5.77
CA GLU A 145 26.12 -3.67 -6.44
C GLU A 145 24.69 -4.09 -6.80
N THR A 146 24.49 -4.65 -7.99
CA THR A 146 23.19 -5.18 -8.45
C THR A 146 23.21 -6.70 -8.41
N GLY A 147 22.09 -7.30 -7.99
CA GLY A 147 21.97 -8.75 -7.91
C GLY A 147 20.68 -9.21 -7.24
N THR A 148 20.57 -10.52 -7.11
CA THR A 148 19.48 -11.20 -6.39
C THR A 148 20.06 -11.89 -5.17
N PHE A 149 19.40 -11.75 -4.02
CA PHE A 149 19.78 -12.40 -2.78
C PHE A 149 18.57 -13.14 -2.23
N SER A 150 18.77 -14.36 -1.74
CA SER A 150 17.72 -15.17 -1.11
C SER A 150 18.23 -15.65 0.25
N MET A 151 17.44 -15.40 1.28
CA MET A 151 17.72 -15.83 2.65
C MET A 151 16.44 -16.27 3.33
N ASP A 152 16.57 -17.24 4.23
CA ASP A 152 15.49 -17.63 5.12
C ASP A 152 15.35 -16.58 6.22
N VAL A 153 14.37 -15.70 6.09
CA VAL A 153 14.01 -14.74 7.13
C VAL A 153 13.04 -15.35 8.13
N ARG A 154 13.12 -14.92 9.39
CA ARG A 154 12.20 -15.33 10.46
C ARG A 154 10.87 -14.59 10.37
N ALA A 155 10.25 -14.61 9.18
CA ALA A 155 8.89 -14.12 9.00
C ALA A 155 7.89 -15.18 9.50
N SER A 156 6.71 -14.74 9.94
CA SER A 156 5.60 -15.59 10.39
C SER A 156 5.02 -16.50 9.30
N VAL A 157 5.66 -16.56 8.13
CA VAL A 157 5.20 -17.30 6.96
C VAL A 157 5.62 -18.75 7.14
N GLU A 158 4.67 -19.68 7.11
CA GLU A 158 4.98 -21.11 6.99
C GLU A 158 5.83 -21.32 5.73
N LYS A 159 6.83 -22.21 5.81
CA LYS A 159 7.73 -22.49 4.68
C LYS A 159 6.93 -22.86 3.42
N GLY A 160 6.81 -21.91 2.50
CA GLY A 160 6.16 -22.09 1.21
C GLY A 160 6.21 -20.81 0.40
N GLY A 161 6.82 -20.88 -0.79
CA GLY A 161 6.86 -19.76 -1.74
C GLY A 161 5.49 -19.52 -2.38
N HIS A 162 4.51 -19.11 -1.58
CA HIS A 162 3.16 -18.83 -2.04
C HIS A 162 3.17 -17.45 -2.74
N GLY A 163 2.93 -17.44 -4.06
CA GLY A 163 2.87 -16.20 -4.85
C GLY A 163 3.95 -16.03 -5.92
N GLU A 164 4.63 -17.11 -6.35
CA GLU A 164 5.51 -17.06 -7.54
C GLU A 164 4.75 -16.71 -8.83
N TYR A 165 3.47 -17.10 -8.90
CA TYR A 165 2.64 -16.91 -10.08
C TYR A 165 1.50 -15.94 -9.84
N ILE A 166 1.17 -15.23 -10.90
CA ILE A 166 0.08 -14.27 -10.99
C ILE A 166 -0.98 -14.83 -11.93
N PHE A 167 -2.24 -14.79 -11.49
CA PHE A 167 -3.38 -15.12 -12.32
C PHE A 167 -3.88 -13.86 -13.04
N THR A 168 -3.99 -13.94 -14.36
CA THR A 168 -4.55 -12.90 -15.23
C THR A 168 -5.52 -13.52 -16.22
N GLY A 169 -6.50 -12.72 -16.63
CA GLY A 169 -7.43 -13.06 -17.69
C GLY A 169 -7.88 -11.80 -18.41
N ASN A 170 -8.60 -11.99 -19.51
CA ASN A 170 -9.09 -10.90 -20.35
C ASN A 170 -10.61 -10.99 -20.46
N VAL A 171 -11.28 -9.84 -20.45
CA VAL A 171 -12.74 -9.70 -20.53
C VAL A 171 -13.09 -8.54 -21.44
N SER A 172 -14.33 -8.54 -21.95
CA SER A 172 -14.82 -7.39 -22.70
C SER A 172 -15.04 -6.20 -21.77
N ILE A 173 -14.85 -4.98 -22.29
CA ILE A 173 -15.08 -3.74 -21.52
C ILE A 173 -16.55 -3.63 -21.11
N GLU A 174 -17.48 -4.08 -21.95
CA GLU A 174 -18.92 -4.01 -21.67
C GLU A 174 -19.32 -4.89 -20.48
N GLU A 175 -18.85 -6.15 -20.43
CA GLU A 175 -19.09 -7.06 -19.30
C GLU A 175 -18.42 -6.54 -18.03
N GLY A 176 -17.14 -6.15 -18.12
CA GLY A 176 -16.40 -5.63 -16.97
C GLY A 176 -17.01 -4.36 -16.40
N LEU A 177 -17.47 -3.44 -17.25
CA LEU A 177 -18.08 -2.19 -16.81
C LEU A 177 -19.44 -2.40 -16.13
N HIS A 178 -20.22 -3.38 -16.59
CA HIS A 178 -21.49 -3.74 -15.95
C HIS A 178 -21.25 -4.19 -14.49
N ASP A 179 -20.30 -5.10 -14.28
CA ASP A 179 -20.05 -5.68 -12.95
C ASP A 179 -19.26 -4.73 -12.03
N LEU A 180 -18.42 -3.86 -12.60
CA LEU A 180 -17.72 -2.82 -11.85
C LEU A 180 -18.67 -1.79 -11.21
N MET A 181 -19.87 -1.64 -11.77
CA MET A 181 -20.88 -0.69 -11.30
C MET A 181 -21.82 -1.24 -10.22
N GLN A 182 -21.61 -2.49 -9.77
CA GLN A 182 -22.40 -3.07 -8.69
C GLN A 182 -22.14 -2.34 -7.36
N PRO A 183 -23.18 -2.17 -6.51
CA PRO A 183 -23.10 -1.33 -5.31
C PRO A 183 -22.30 -1.95 -4.15
N ASP A 184 -22.05 -3.26 -4.17
CA ASP A 184 -21.24 -3.98 -3.19
C ASP A 184 -19.73 -3.86 -3.45
N LEU A 185 -19.35 -3.34 -4.62
CA LEU A 185 -17.97 -3.24 -5.08
C LEU A 185 -17.35 -1.87 -4.75
N THR A 186 -16.11 -1.91 -4.30
CA THR A 186 -15.26 -0.74 -4.07
C THR A 186 -13.87 -0.97 -4.66
N LEU A 187 -13.24 0.10 -5.15
CA LEU A 187 -11.83 0.08 -5.56
C LEU A 187 -10.97 0.75 -4.49
N ALA A 188 -9.70 0.36 -4.43
CA ALA A 188 -8.72 0.96 -3.55
C ALA A 188 -8.52 2.46 -3.82
N ASP A 189 -9.09 3.33 -2.99
CA ASP A 189 -9.07 4.78 -3.20
C ASP A 189 -7.66 5.41 -3.18
N GLU A 190 -6.71 4.79 -2.47
CA GLU A 190 -5.34 5.32 -2.38
C GLU A 190 -4.46 4.92 -3.59
N TRP A 191 -4.88 3.92 -4.37
CA TRP A 191 -4.17 3.47 -5.58
C TRP A 191 -4.44 4.41 -6.75
N THR A 192 -3.52 4.45 -7.70
CA THR A 192 -3.65 5.27 -8.91
C THR A 192 -3.97 4.37 -10.09
N TYR A 193 -5.25 4.26 -10.45
CA TYR A 193 -5.70 3.60 -11.68
C TYR A 193 -5.67 4.57 -12.86
N CYS A 194 -6.08 5.81 -12.59
CA CYS A 194 -6.06 6.93 -13.51
C CYS A 194 -5.47 8.17 -12.84
N GLU A 195 -4.71 8.96 -13.59
CA GLU A 195 -4.11 10.19 -13.11
C GLU A 195 -5.14 11.34 -13.06
N THR A 196 -5.61 11.63 -11.85
CA THR A 196 -6.60 12.70 -11.60
C THR A 196 -5.97 14.00 -11.07
N ASP A 197 -4.68 13.98 -10.73
CA ASP A 197 -4.04 15.07 -9.99
C ASP A 197 -3.54 16.22 -10.89
N ILE A 198 -3.39 15.95 -12.19
CA ILE A 198 -2.91 16.90 -13.20
C ILE A 198 -3.95 17.99 -13.47
N ASP A 199 -5.19 17.60 -13.80
CA ASP A 199 -6.27 18.54 -14.12
C ASP A 199 -7.10 18.88 -12.86
N PRO A 200 -7.23 20.16 -12.47
CA PRO A 200 -8.13 20.58 -11.40
C PRO A 200 -9.58 20.10 -11.52
N GLN A 201 -10.08 19.84 -12.73
CA GLN A 201 -11.42 19.29 -12.97
C GLN A 201 -11.50 17.82 -12.57
N HIS A 202 -10.45 17.04 -12.85
CA HIS A 202 -10.38 15.61 -12.54
C HIS A 202 -10.14 15.31 -11.06
N ARG A 203 -9.56 16.25 -10.30
CA ARG A 203 -9.34 16.11 -8.83
C ARG A 203 -10.61 15.84 -8.01
N LYS A 204 -11.79 16.08 -8.59
CA LYS A 204 -13.08 15.83 -7.93
C LYS A 204 -13.55 14.38 -8.06
N PHE A 205 -12.98 13.63 -9.01
CA PHE A 205 -13.38 12.25 -9.25
C PHE A 205 -12.73 11.33 -8.22
N SER A 206 -13.50 10.37 -7.70
CA SER A 206 -12.91 9.20 -7.07
C SER A 206 -12.22 8.35 -8.14
N GLN A 207 -11.31 7.47 -7.72
CA GLN A 207 -10.62 6.57 -8.64
C GLN A 207 -11.62 5.71 -9.43
N LEU A 208 -12.64 5.15 -8.77
CA LEU A 208 -13.71 4.42 -9.46
C LEU A 208 -14.45 5.28 -10.50
N MET A 209 -14.75 6.54 -10.17
CA MET A 209 -15.44 7.44 -11.10
C MET A 209 -14.56 7.79 -12.31
N ALA A 210 -13.26 8.01 -12.10
CA ALA A 210 -12.30 8.26 -13.18
C ALA A 210 -12.21 7.06 -14.13
N VAL A 211 -12.08 5.84 -13.57
CA VAL A 211 -12.05 4.60 -14.34
C VAL A 211 -13.32 4.41 -15.17
N VAL A 212 -14.50 4.57 -14.56
CA VAL A 212 -15.79 4.42 -15.27
C VAL A 212 -15.92 5.42 -16.42
N ARG A 213 -15.51 6.69 -16.22
CA ARG A 213 -15.56 7.72 -17.26
C ARG A 213 -14.60 7.43 -18.41
N TYR A 214 -13.40 6.98 -18.10
CA TYR A 214 -12.40 6.57 -19.08
C TYR A 214 -12.92 5.39 -19.92
N LEU A 215 -13.41 4.32 -19.28
CA LEU A 215 -13.92 3.13 -19.97
C LEU A 215 -15.16 3.38 -20.83
N ARG A 216 -15.97 4.39 -20.49
CA ARG A 216 -17.11 4.84 -21.31
C ARG A 216 -16.73 5.74 -22.48
N GLY A 217 -15.47 6.19 -22.54
CA GLY A 217 -15.03 7.21 -23.49
C GLY A 217 -15.59 8.60 -23.21
N GLU A 218 -16.06 8.88 -21.99
CA GLU A 218 -16.49 10.22 -21.58
C GLU A 218 -15.28 11.16 -21.41
N GLU A 219 -14.16 10.61 -20.90
CA GLU A 219 -12.90 11.33 -20.65
C GLU A 219 -11.71 10.53 -21.23
N PRO A 220 -11.53 10.49 -22.56
CA PRO A 220 -10.49 9.68 -23.20
C PRO A 220 -9.07 10.25 -23.00
N GLU A 221 -8.95 11.49 -22.52
CA GLU A 221 -7.66 12.15 -22.26
C GLU A 221 -7.07 11.77 -20.90
N LEU A 222 -7.80 11.03 -20.06
CA LEU A 222 -7.27 10.52 -18.79
C LEU A 222 -6.15 9.49 -19.04
N GLU A 223 -5.00 9.72 -18.43
CA GLU A 223 -3.90 8.75 -18.43
C GLU A 223 -4.19 7.68 -17.37
N CYS A 224 -4.42 6.44 -17.81
CA CYS A 224 -4.75 5.31 -16.95
C CYS A 224 -3.82 4.12 -17.21
N ASP A 225 -3.58 3.30 -16.18
CA ASP A 225 -2.83 2.05 -16.31
C ASP A 225 -3.71 0.96 -16.93
N GLU A 226 -3.60 0.76 -18.25
CA GLU A 226 -4.40 -0.21 -19.01
C GLU A 226 -4.25 -1.65 -18.49
N GLU A 227 -3.06 -2.05 -18.03
CA GLU A 227 -2.79 -3.41 -17.54
C GLU A 227 -3.51 -3.65 -16.20
N LEU A 228 -3.46 -2.66 -15.31
CA LEU A 228 -4.21 -2.70 -14.06
C LEU A 228 -5.71 -2.68 -14.32
N LEU A 229 -6.20 -1.83 -15.23
CA LEU A 229 -7.62 -1.75 -15.57
C LEU A 229 -8.15 -3.07 -16.14
N GLN A 230 -7.40 -3.73 -17.03
CA GLN A 230 -7.77 -5.05 -17.53
C GLN A 230 -7.89 -6.08 -16.40
N THR A 231 -6.95 -6.05 -15.45
CA THR A 231 -7.00 -6.94 -14.28
C THR A 231 -8.21 -6.63 -13.39
N VAL A 232 -8.53 -5.35 -13.15
CA VAL A 232 -9.72 -4.93 -12.37
C VAL A 232 -11.01 -5.39 -13.04
N LEU A 233 -11.14 -5.21 -14.35
CA LEU A 233 -12.33 -5.64 -15.09
C LEU A 233 -12.51 -7.14 -15.04
N PHE A 234 -11.42 -7.90 -15.22
CA PHE A 234 -11.44 -9.35 -15.10
C PHE A 234 -11.86 -9.79 -13.69
N ASP A 235 -11.26 -9.19 -12.65
CA ASP A 235 -11.58 -9.46 -11.25
C ASP A 235 -13.04 -9.11 -10.92
N ALA A 236 -13.60 -8.04 -11.50
CA ALA A 236 -14.99 -7.65 -11.32
C ALA A 236 -15.97 -8.72 -11.84
N VAL A 237 -15.73 -9.23 -13.05
CA VAL A 237 -16.56 -10.27 -13.68
C VAL A 237 -16.46 -11.60 -12.94
N VAL A 238 -15.24 -12.03 -12.60
CA VAL A 238 -15.02 -13.31 -11.90
C VAL A 238 -15.67 -13.31 -10.52
N THR A 239 -15.70 -12.16 -9.85
CA THR A 239 -16.28 -12.03 -8.51
C THR A 239 -17.77 -11.66 -8.52
N ALA A 240 -18.37 -11.33 -9.66
CA ALA A 240 -19.79 -10.94 -9.77
C ALA A 240 -20.79 -11.98 -9.21
N PRO A 241 -20.59 -13.30 -9.37
CA PRO A 241 -21.50 -14.29 -8.79
C PRO A 241 -21.60 -14.26 -7.25
N MET A 242 -20.63 -13.62 -6.57
CA MET A 242 -20.63 -13.51 -5.11
C MET A 242 -21.76 -12.63 -4.59
N GLU A 243 -22.17 -11.61 -5.34
CA GLU A 243 -23.32 -10.77 -4.98
C GLU A 243 -24.58 -11.64 -4.83
N ALA A 244 -24.91 -12.40 -5.87
CA ALA A 244 -26.08 -13.27 -5.88
C ALA A 244 -26.01 -14.35 -4.79
N TYR A 245 -24.83 -14.93 -4.56
CA TYR A 245 -24.61 -15.92 -3.50
C TYR A 245 -24.87 -15.33 -2.11
N TRP A 246 -24.29 -14.17 -1.79
CA TRP A 246 -24.48 -13.52 -0.50
C TRP A 246 -25.90 -13.02 -0.30
N THR A 247 -26.56 -12.51 -1.35
CA THR A 247 -27.97 -12.13 -1.28
C THR A 247 -28.85 -13.35 -1.00
N ALA A 248 -28.62 -14.47 -1.68
CA ALA A 248 -29.37 -15.71 -1.43
C ALA A 248 -29.16 -16.20 0.02
N LEU A 249 -27.92 -16.16 0.51
CA LEU A 249 -27.59 -16.51 1.90
C LEU A 249 -28.34 -15.63 2.90
N SER A 250 -28.45 -14.33 2.61
CA SER A 250 -29.12 -13.36 3.49
C SER A 250 -30.64 -13.54 3.55
N LEU A 251 -31.24 -14.19 2.56
CA LEU A 251 -32.68 -14.46 2.50
C LEU A 251 -33.04 -15.80 3.17
N ASP A 252 -32.06 -16.70 3.36
CA ASP A 252 -32.24 -17.97 4.04
C ASP A 252 -31.96 -17.82 5.54
N GLU A 253 -32.99 -17.98 6.37
CA GLU A 253 -32.88 -17.91 7.84
C GLU A 253 -31.91 -18.96 8.42
N ALA A 254 -31.64 -20.05 7.69
CA ALA A 254 -30.64 -21.05 8.05
C ALA A 254 -29.29 -20.88 7.33
N GLY A 255 -29.21 -19.97 6.34
CA GLY A 255 -28.05 -19.82 5.45
C GLY A 255 -26.94 -18.96 6.06
N ILE A 256 -27.28 -17.92 6.82
CA ILE A 256 -26.28 -17.14 7.55
C ILE A 256 -25.89 -17.90 8.82
N GLU A 257 -24.62 -18.30 8.92
CA GLU A 257 -24.04 -18.78 10.18
C GLU A 257 -24.38 -17.79 11.31
N GLU A 258 -24.94 -18.29 12.39
CA GLU A 258 -25.46 -17.47 13.48
C GLU A 258 -24.40 -16.47 13.96
N GLY A 259 -24.73 -15.18 13.88
CA GLY A 259 -23.86 -14.10 14.33
C GLY A 259 -22.90 -13.51 13.30
N VAL A 260 -22.89 -13.88 12.01
CA VAL A 260 -22.04 -13.16 11.02
C VAL A 260 -22.54 -11.71 10.83
N GLU A 261 -21.66 -10.72 11.02
CA GLU A 261 -21.97 -9.29 10.83
C GLU A 261 -21.76 -8.87 9.36
N ALA A 262 -20.69 -9.35 8.73
CA ALA A 262 -20.30 -9.01 7.37
C ALA A 262 -19.49 -10.12 6.70
N ALA A 263 -19.58 -10.21 5.38
CA ALA A 263 -18.69 -11.00 4.53
C ALA A 263 -18.04 -10.10 3.48
N PHE A 264 -16.78 -10.38 3.16
CA PHE A 264 -15.98 -9.56 2.26
C PHE A 264 -15.03 -10.42 1.45
N LEU A 265 -14.71 -9.91 0.27
CA LEU A 265 -13.74 -10.49 -0.64
C LEU A 265 -12.89 -9.36 -1.19
N GLY A 266 -11.60 -9.60 -1.36
CA GLY A 266 -10.78 -8.69 -2.13
C GLY A 266 -9.81 -9.44 -3.02
N THR A 267 -9.40 -8.73 -4.05
CA THR A 267 -8.58 -9.25 -5.14
C THR A 267 -7.24 -8.53 -5.16
N ARG A 268 -6.30 -9.07 -5.94
CA ARG A 268 -4.95 -8.51 -6.04
C ARG A 268 -4.93 -7.11 -6.67
N ALA A 269 -5.94 -6.78 -7.49
CA ALA A 269 -6.03 -5.51 -8.21
C ALA A 269 -6.61 -4.37 -7.37
N GLY A 270 -6.84 -4.57 -6.07
CA GLY A 270 -7.41 -3.55 -5.18
C GLY A 270 -8.94 -3.43 -5.27
N LEU A 271 -9.61 -4.39 -5.92
CA LEU A 271 -11.07 -4.52 -5.91
C LEU A 271 -11.51 -5.26 -4.64
N MET A 272 -12.48 -4.69 -3.92
CA MET A 272 -13.07 -5.26 -2.72
C MET A 272 -14.60 -5.29 -2.85
N ARG A 273 -15.20 -6.45 -2.58
CA ARG A 273 -16.64 -6.62 -2.42
C ARG A 273 -16.99 -6.80 -0.96
N LEU A 274 -18.07 -6.16 -0.51
CA LEU A 274 -18.48 -6.18 0.89
C LEU A 274 -19.99 -6.25 1.02
N THR A 275 -20.47 -7.31 1.66
CA THR A 275 -21.85 -7.42 2.09
C THR A 275 -21.95 -7.29 3.61
N ARG A 276 -22.97 -6.59 4.08
CA ARG A 276 -23.26 -6.42 5.51
C ARG A 276 -24.65 -6.97 5.79
N TYR A 277 -24.70 -8.06 6.56
CA TYR A 277 -25.96 -8.72 6.93
C TYR A 277 -26.67 -7.96 8.07
N VAL A 278 -25.91 -7.20 8.86
CA VAL A 278 -26.42 -6.45 10.01
C VAL A 278 -26.45 -4.96 9.70
N GLY A 279 -27.62 -4.33 9.92
CA GLY A 279 -27.81 -2.89 9.77
C GLY A 279 -26.91 -2.06 10.69
N THR A 280 -26.59 -0.83 10.27
CA THR A 280 -25.54 -0.01 10.87
C THR A 280 -25.70 0.24 12.37
N GLU A 281 -26.93 0.30 12.86
CA GLU A 281 -27.29 0.53 14.26
C GLU A 281 -26.96 -0.65 15.17
N LYS A 282 -27.11 -1.88 14.65
CA LYS A 282 -26.93 -3.14 15.39
C LYS A 282 -25.50 -3.69 15.33
N ARG A 283 -24.64 -3.12 14.48
CA ARG A 283 -23.25 -3.52 14.33
C ARG A 283 -22.44 -3.27 15.60
N VAL A 284 -21.66 -4.29 16.00
CA VAL A 284 -20.77 -4.21 17.16
C VAL A 284 -19.43 -3.66 16.72
N VAL A 285 -18.89 -4.11 15.58
CA VAL A 285 -17.57 -3.70 15.09
C VAL A 285 -17.67 -2.60 14.04
N LYS A 286 -18.14 -1.42 14.47
CA LYS A 286 -18.53 -0.31 13.57
C LYS A 286 -17.41 0.24 12.67
N LYS A 287 -16.15 0.11 13.10
CA LYS A 287 -14.97 0.66 12.41
C LYS A 287 -14.37 -0.26 11.36
N PHE A 288 -14.70 -1.55 11.38
CA PHE A 288 -14.10 -2.52 10.47
C PHE A 288 -14.47 -2.22 9.01
N LEU A 289 -13.46 -2.22 8.13
CA LEU A 289 -13.59 -1.87 6.71
C LEU A 289 -14.27 -0.50 6.50
N THR A 290 -13.82 0.49 7.27
CA THR A 290 -14.15 1.90 7.09
C THR A 290 -12.88 2.68 6.79
N SER A 291 -13.00 3.90 6.26
CA SER A 291 -11.85 4.79 5.98
C SER A 291 -10.95 5.09 7.19
N SER A 292 -11.43 4.82 8.42
CA SER A 292 -10.64 4.96 9.64
C SER A 292 -9.72 3.75 9.92
N ASP A 293 -10.01 2.60 9.32
CA ASP A 293 -9.35 1.31 9.54
C ASP A 293 -8.35 1.01 8.41
N LYS A 294 -7.32 1.85 8.33
CA LYS A 294 -6.31 1.77 7.25
C LYS A 294 -5.61 0.41 7.17
N GLU A 295 -5.45 -0.29 8.30
CA GLU A 295 -4.78 -1.60 8.33
C GLU A 295 -5.55 -2.70 7.57
N ASN A 296 -6.89 -2.59 7.50
CA ASN A 296 -7.76 -3.55 6.82
C ASN A 296 -8.24 -3.05 5.44
N LEU A 297 -7.72 -1.92 4.95
CA LEU A 297 -7.99 -1.41 3.61
C LEU A 297 -6.77 -1.56 2.70
N PHE A 298 -7.02 -1.53 1.39
CA PHE A 298 -5.97 -1.42 0.39
C PHE A 298 -5.41 0.01 0.42
N THR A 299 -4.13 0.12 0.75
CA THR A 299 -3.40 1.40 0.80
C THR A 299 -2.26 1.38 -0.21
N MET A 300 -1.61 2.52 -0.47
CA MET A 300 -0.39 2.56 -1.28
C MET A 300 0.73 1.66 -0.70
N ASP A 301 0.77 1.54 0.62
CA ASP A 301 1.88 0.92 1.34
C ASP A 301 1.66 -0.56 1.62
N HIS A 302 0.42 -1.06 1.63
CA HIS A 302 0.16 -2.47 1.92
C HIS A 302 -1.20 -2.98 1.46
N PHE A 303 -1.26 -4.29 1.25
CA PHE A 303 -2.51 -5.04 1.21
C PHE A 303 -3.17 -5.09 2.59
N PRO A 304 -4.51 -5.24 2.68
CA PRO A 304 -5.21 -5.41 3.94
C PRO A 304 -4.60 -6.52 4.81
N LEU A 305 -4.64 -6.33 6.13
CA LEU A 305 -4.09 -7.31 7.07
C LEU A 305 -4.72 -8.71 6.90
N TRP A 306 -6.04 -8.79 6.71
CA TRP A 306 -6.72 -10.07 6.47
C TRP A 306 -6.22 -10.73 5.18
N TYR A 307 -6.00 -9.96 4.12
CA TYR A 307 -5.49 -10.47 2.85
C TYR A 307 -4.07 -11.03 3.02
N ARG A 308 -3.18 -10.25 3.63
CA ARG A 308 -1.79 -10.68 3.87
C ARG A 308 -1.74 -11.97 4.68
N ARG A 309 -2.47 -12.01 5.79
CA ARG A 309 -2.52 -13.20 6.63
C ARG A 309 -3.12 -14.42 5.95
N ALA A 310 -4.15 -14.23 5.12
CA ALA A 310 -4.71 -15.30 4.31
C ALA A 310 -3.67 -15.88 3.33
N ALA A 311 -2.86 -15.02 2.71
CA ALA A 311 -1.84 -15.41 1.74
C ALA A 311 -0.63 -16.13 2.38
N GLU A 312 -0.39 -15.94 3.68
CA GLU A 312 0.69 -16.62 4.43
C GLU A 312 0.39 -18.10 4.71
N HIS A 313 -0.87 -18.51 4.60
CA HIS A 313 -1.32 -19.85 4.99
C HIS A 313 -1.72 -20.69 3.76
N PRO A 314 -1.59 -22.03 3.83
CA PRO A 314 -1.92 -22.89 2.72
C PRO A 314 -3.43 -22.83 2.36
N PRO A 315 -3.78 -23.06 1.09
CA PRO A 315 -5.17 -23.03 0.65
C PRO A 315 -6.02 -24.06 1.39
N GLY A 316 -7.25 -23.67 1.74
CA GLY A 316 -8.19 -24.51 2.51
C GLY A 316 -8.02 -24.43 4.02
N SER A 317 -7.10 -23.59 4.51
CA SER A 317 -6.99 -23.26 5.94
C SER A 317 -7.71 -21.95 6.25
N PHE A 318 -8.41 -21.90 7.39
CA PHE A 318 -9.05 -20.69 7.89
C PHE A 318 -8.23 -20.12 9.03
N LEU A 319 -7.84 -18.85 8.91
CA LEU A 319 -7.19 -18.11 9.99
C LEU A 319 -8.21 -17.25 10.72
N TYR A 320 -8.23 -17.35 12.04
CA TYR A 320 -9.08 -16.56 12.91
C TYR A 320 -8.24 -15.59 13.73
N TYR A 321 -8.62 -14.31 13.74
CA TYR A 321 -7.93 -13.30 14.54
C TYR A 321 -8.84 -12.13 14.93
N ILE A 322 -8.41 -11.37 15.94
CA ILE A 322 -9.09 -10.13 16.37
C ILE A 322 -8.35 -8.96 15.71
N PRO A 323 -8.98 -8.18 14.79
CA PRO A 323 -8.30 -7.16 14.00
C PRO A 323 -7.83 -5.97 14.83
N ASN A 324 -8.57 -5.58 15.87
CA ASN A 324 -8.15 -4.51 16.76
C ASN A 324 -8.46 -4.87 18.22
N PRO A 325 -7.54 -5.56 18.92
CA PRO A 325 -7.78 -6.03 20.28
C PRO A 325 -7.93 -4.88 21.30
N GLU A 326 -7.36 -3.71 20.98
CA GLU A 326 -7.41 -2.49 21.80
C GLU A 326 -8.62 -1.60 21.50
N SER A 327 -9.43 -1.94 20.48
CA SER A 327 -10.62 -1.16 20.13
C SER A 327 -11.59 -1.10 21.31
N ARG A 328 -12.00 0.12 21.66
CA ARG A 328 -13.09 0.38 22.60
C ARG A 328 -14.46 0.20 21.97
N ASP A 329 -14.53 0.18 20.63
CA ASP A 329 -15.76 0.06 19.85
C ASP A 329 -15.98 -1.40 19.44
N GLY A 330 -16.46 -2.22 20.38
CA GLY A 330 -16.78 -3.62 20.14
C GLY A 330 -15.55 -4.47 19.74
N LYS A 331 -15.66 -5.78 19.94
CA LYS A 331 -14.65 -6.73 19.44
C LYS A 331 -15.31 -7.67 18.47
N GLY A 332 -14.54 -8.18 17.53
CA GLY A 332 -14.98 -9.22 16.62
C GLY A 332 -13.83 -10.13 16.24
N VAL A 333 -14.18 -11.31 15.75
CA VAL A 333 -13.27 -12.27 15.15
C VAL A 333 -13.44 -12.20 13.66
N VAL A 334 -12.33 -12.03 12.96
CA VAL A 334 -12.25 -12.16 11.51
C VAL A 334 -11.75 -13.56 11.20
N ALA A 335 -12.50 -14.31 10.41
CA ALA A 335 -11.99 -15.50 9.74
C ALA A 335 -11.61 -15.12 8.30
N THR A 336 -10.45 -15.57 7.83
CA THR A 336 -10.00 -15.31 6.47
C THR A 336 -9.30 -16.53 5.87
N THR A 337 -9.41 -16.69 4.56
CA THR A 337 -8.75 -17.74 3.77
C THR A 337 -8.36 -17.19 2.40
N ALA A 338 -7.28 -17.71 1.84
CA ALA A 338 -6.87 -17.39 0.48
C ALA A 338 -7.61 -18.25 -0.54
N VAL A 339 -8.05 -17.61 -1.62
CA VAL A 339 -8.59 -18.27 -2.81
C VAL A 339 -7.44 -18.44 -3.79
N THR A 340 -7.10 -19.71 -4.07
CA THR A 340 -6.02 -20.05 -4.98
C THR A 340 -6.57 -20.70 -6.25
N VAL A 341 -5.88 -20.46 -7.36
CA VAL A 341 -6.17 -21.07 -8.66
C VAL A 341 -4.94 -21.85 -9.07
N THR A 342 -5.15 -23.10 -9.49
CA THR A 342 -4.07 -23.97 -9.97
C THR A 342 -4.30 -24.29 -11.44
N ILE A 343 -3.31 -23.99 -12.27
CA ILE A 343 -3.30 -24.27 -13.72
C ILE A 343 -1.94 -24.89 -14.05
N ASP A 344 -1.93 -26.05 -14.72
CA ASP A 344 -0.71 -26.76 -15.12
C ASP A 344 0.32 -26.92 -13.97
N ASP A 345 -0.14 -27.40 -12.81
CA ASP A 345 0.63 -27.56 -11.57
C ASP A 345 1.24 -26.27 -10.98
N LYS A 346 0.85 -25.09 -11.49
CA LYS A 346 1.22 -23.79 -10.96
C LYS A 346 0.08 -23.20 -10.15
N MET A 347 0.35 -22.88 -8.89
CA MET A 347 -0.61 -22.27 -7.98
C MET A 347 -0.38 -20.75 -7.90
N ALA A 348 -1.45 -19.98 -8.07
CA ALA A 348 -1.48 -18.54 -7.85
C ALA A 348 -2.55 -18.17 -6.83
N ILE A 349 -2.29 -17.13 -6.02
CA ILE A 349 -3.29 -16.54 -5.14
C ILE A 349 -4.12 -15.55 -5.98
N ALA A 350 -5.41 -15.80 -6.12
CA ALA A 350 -6.31 -14.97 -6.93
C ALA A 350 -7.02 -13.91 -6.07
N ALA A 351 -7.52 -14.32 -4.91
CA ALA A 351 -8.26 -13.46 -4.00
C ALA A 351 -8.07 -13.91 -2.55
N ALA A 352 -8.53 -13.10 -1.61
CA ALA A 352 -8.75 -13.51 -0.24
C ALA A 352 -10.19 -13.17 0.15
N GLU A 353 -10.80 -14.04 0.94
CA GLU A 353 -12.14 -13.85 1.47
C GLU A 353 -12.12 -13.86 2.99
N GLY A 354 -13.14 -13.27 3.59
CA GLY A 354 -13.31 -13.30 5.02
C GLY A 354 -14.72 -13.00 5.49
N LYS A 355 -14.96 -13.39 6.74
CA LYS A 355 -16.20 -13.17 7.47
C LYS A 355 -15.87 -12.54 8.83
N LEU A 356 -16.72 -11.62 9.27
CA LEU A 356 -16.62 -10.96 10.56
C LEU A 356 -17.73 -11.45 11.48
N TRP A 357 -17.36 -11.98 12.64
CA TRP A 357 -18.27 -12.23 13.76
C TRP A 357 -18.05 -11.21 14.87
N PRO A 358 -19.10 -10.58 15.40
CA PRO A 358 -19.01 -9.77 16.59
C PRO A 358 -18.85 -10.68 17.82
N LEU A 359 -18.01 -10.26 18.75
CA LEU A 359 -17.91 -10.87 20.07
C LEU A 359 -18.90 -10.17 21.00
N THR A 360 -20.06 -10.78 21.22
CA THR A 360 -20.97 -10.39 22.29
C THR A 360 -20.46 -10.99 23.60
N LEU A 361 -20.13 -10.15 24.58
CA LEU A 361 -19.70 -10.56 25.94
C LEU A 361 -20.84 -11.18 26.78
N GLY A 362 -21.87 -11.76 26.14
CA GLY A 362 -23.11 -12.20 26.76
C GLY A 362 -23.25 -13.70 27.01
N ASP A 363 -22.53 -14.57 26.29
CA ASP A 363 -22.86 -16.02 26.26
C ASP A 363 -21.70 -16.95 26.66
N TYR A 364 -20.72 -16.46 27.42
CA TYR A 364 -19.90 -17.34 28.25
C TYR A 364 -20.55 -17.43 29.63
N GLU A 365 -21.65 -18.19 29.74
CA GLU A 365 -21.92 -18.87 31.00
C GLU A 365 -20.69 -19.74 31.27
N GLU A 366 -19.97 -19.44 32.36
CA GLU A 366 -19.01 -20.36 32.93
C GLU A 366 -19.71 -21.72 33.05
N SER A 367 -19.33 -22.67 32.20
CA SER A 367 -19.68 -24.07 32.43
C SER A 367 -19.25 -24.38 33.87
N PRO A 368 -20.15 -24.84 34.76
CA PRO A 368 -19.78 -25.11 36.13
C PRO A 368 -18.75 -26.22 36.08
N VAL A 369 -17.49 -25.86 36.35
CA VAL A 369 -16.43 -26.81 36.65
C VAL A 369 -16.97 -27.67 37.78
N SER A 370 -17.30 -28.91 37.44
CA SER A 370 -17.67 -29.92 38.42
C SER A 370 -16.50 -30.08 39.37
N LYS A 371 -16.63 -29.52 40.57
CA LYS A 371 -15.79 -29.91 41.71
C LYS A 371 -16.15 -31.37 42.03
N GLN A 372 -15.22 -32.28 41.73
CA GLN A 372 -15.10 -33.54 42.47
C GLN A 372 -14.31 -33.28 43.76
#